data_AF-A0AAE3NCD8-F1
#
_entry.id   AF-A0AAE3NCD8-F1
#
_cell.length_a   1.000
_cell.length_b   1.000
_cell.length_c   1.000
_cell.angle_alpha   90.00
_cell.angle_beta   90.00
_cell.angle_gamma   90.00
#
_symmetry.space_group_name_H-M   'P 1'
#
loop_
_entity.id
_entity.type
_entity.pdbx_description
1 polymer ?
#
loop_
_entity_poly.entity_id
_entity_poly.type
_entity_poly.pdbx_seq_one_letter_code
_entity_poly.pdbx_strand_id
1 'polypeptide(L)'
;MPTSSPGPASSSARALPSLRLGALAAAIVLLSACDPKPSAGSVAFPDDAQIVAALRTDFAEDPNNERARALVAQLGGEKSSLDYAIRRVVSRQGAFEAHYDVSLRMGRSGADSLSALYAQMIPAEEAAKLPQPVTLEEQEKWLRQQAQAQQKSAPQDAAALTATLDALGGCYRERKAGDSVTLMSGLAALLSPERSGWYAERLQSPRLQLSCLPT
;
A
#
# COMPACT_ATOMS: atom_id res chain seq x y z
N MET A 1 62.54 -12.58 48.41
CA MET A 1 63.20 -13.47 49.40
C MET A 1 62.86 -14.90 49.04
N PRO A 2 63.80 -15.82 49.30
CA PRO A 2 64.29 -16.89 48.41
C PRO A 2 63.35 -18.12 48.43
N THR A 3 63.43 -19.08 47.51
CA THR A 3 64.35 -20.23 47.58
C THR A 3 64.33 -20.99 46.24
N SER A 4 65.47 -21.14 45.55
CA SER A 4 66.41 -22.29 45.63
C SER A 4 66.07 -23.44 44.66
N SER A 5 66.79 -23.48 43.51
CA SER A 5 67.82 -24.48 43.12
C SER A 5 67.59 -26.01 43.28
N PRO A 6 68.36 -26.89 42.57
CA PRO A 6 67.81 -27.82 41.57
C PRO A 6 68.27 -29.31 41.69
N GLY A 7 67.83 -30.14 40.72
CA GLY A 7 68.47 -31.40 40.27
C GLY A 7 67.75 -32.71 40.68
N PRO A 8 68.09 -33.90 40.13
CA PRO A 8 68.86 -34.27 38.92
C PRO A 8 67.90 -34.97 37.89
N ALA A 9 68.24 -35.60 36.77
CA ALA A 9 69.38 -36.40 36.36
C ALA A 9 69.40 -36.57 34.84
N SER A 10 70.61 -36.65 34.28
CA SER A 10 70.91 -37.24 32.99
C SER A 10 70.41 -38.69 32.90
N SER A 11 69.93 -39.13 31.74
CA SER A 11 70.64 -40.16 30.95
C SER A 11 69.98 -40.44 29.60
N SER A 12 70.78 -40.16 28.59
CA SER A 12 70.88 -40.78 27.27
C SER A 12 70.28 -42.18 27.08
N ALA A 13 69.51 -42.33 26.00
CA ALA A 13 69.60 -43.47 25.06
C ALA A 13 68.92 -43.03 23.74
N ARG A 14 69.69 -42.54 22.76
CA ARG A 14 70.19 -43.25 21.58
C ARG A 14 69.12 -43.81 20.63
N ALA A 15 69.19 -43.23 19.43
CA ALA A 15 69.21 -43.89 18.13
C ALA A 15 67.88 -44.35 17.50
N LEU A 16 67.49 -43.55 16.49
CA LEU A 16 66.73 -43.94 15.30
C LEU A 16 67.29 -45.22 14.64
N PRO A 17 66.46 -46.00 13.93
CA PRO A 17 66.39 -45.82 12.47
C PRO A 17 64.94 -45.98 11.93
N SER A 18 64.46 -45.05 11.12
CA SER A 18 64.49 -45.09 9.64
C SER A 18 63.23 -45.69 8.99
N LEU A 19 62.63 -44.85 8.13
CA LEU A 19 61.67 -45.12 7.06
C LEU A 19 60.29 -45.69 7.44
N ARG A 20 59.27 -44.82 7.36
CA ARG A 20 58.18 -44.94 6.37
C ARG A 20 57.65 -43.57 5.96
N LEU A 21 57.61 -43.34 4.64
CA LEU A 21 56.81 -42.31 3.98
C LEU A 21 55.34 -42.51 4.36
N GLY A 22 54.73 -41.49 4.95
CA GLY A 22 53.30 -41.41 5.21
C GLY A 22 52.86 -39.97 5.00
N ALA A 23 52.47 -39.63 3.78
CA ALA A 23 51.73 -38.42 3.49
C ALA A 23 50.36 -38.51 4.17
N LEU A 24 50.00 -37.50 4.97
CA LEU A 24 48.73 -36.77 4.87
C LEU A 24 48.75 -35.68 5.95
N ALA A 25 48.98 -34.43 5.53
CA ALA A 25 48.79 -33.26 6.35
C ALA A 25 47.28 -33.08 6.61
N ALA A 26 46.80 -33.60 7.74
CA ALA A 26 45.52 -33.23 8.30
C ALA A 26 45.71 -31.96 9.15
N ALA A 27 45.65 -30.79 8.51
CA ALA A 27 45.43 -29.52 9.21
C ALA A 27 43.97 -29.12 9.01
N ILE A 28 43.15 -29.57 9.96
CA ILE A 28 41.73 -29.27 10.07
C ILE A 28 41.58 -27.79 10.42
N VAL A 29 41.01 -27.05 9.47
CA VAL A 29 39.89 -26.10 9.63
C VAL A 29 39.72 -25.49 11.03
N LEU A 30 40.24 -24.27 11.21
CA LEU A 30 39.74 -23.33 12.23
C LEU A 30 39.77 -21.91 11.67
N LEU A 31 38.91 -21.62 10.69
CA LEU A 31 38.64 -20.26 10.21
C LEU A 31 37.16 -20.05 9.81
N SER A 32 36.25 -20.75 10.48
CA SER A 32 34.81 -20.58 10.34
C SER A 32 34.18 -20.18 11.67
N ALA A 33 34.51 -18.99 12.14
CA ALA A 33 33.77 -18.30 13.21
C ALA A 33 33.96 -16.78 13.10
N CYS A 34 33.70 -16.23 11.92
CA CYS A 34 33.29 -14.84 11.76
C CYS A 34 31.88 -14.87 11.16
N ASP A 35 30.91 -15.31 11.95
CA ASP A 35 29.53 -14.92 11.69
C ASP A 35 29.45 -13.39 11.82
N PRO A 36 29.03 -12.65 10.79
CA PRO A 36 28.70 -11.25 10.96
C PRO A 36 27.52 -11.19 11.91
N LYS A 37 27.80 -10.96 13.20
CA LYS A 37 26.81 -10.55 14.17
C LYS A 37 26.07 -9.36 13.55
N PRO A 38 24.74 -9.40 13.38
CA PRO A 38 24.01 -8.25 12.86
C PRO A 38 24.30 -7.09 13.83
N SER A 39 24.91 -6.04 13.30
CA SER A 39 25.24 -4.85 14.06
C SER A 39 24.00 -4.40 14.83
N ALA A 40 24.13 -4.26 16.15
CA ALA A 40 23.12 -3.59 16.97
C ALA A 40 22.94 -2.16 16.41
N GLY A 41 21.95 -1.97 15.55
CA GLY A 41 21.79 -0.73 14.78
C GLY A 41 20.95 -0.83 13.50
N SER A 42 20.58 -2.03 13.02
CA SER A 42 19.64 -2.15 11.90
C SER A 42 18.20 -1.94 12.38
N VAL A 43 17.58 -0.83 11.99
CA VAL A 43 16.13 -0.66 12.13
C VAL A 43 15.44 -1.69 11.26
N ALA A 44 14.63 -2.58 11.86
CA ALA A 44 13.80 -3.52 11.12
C ALA A 44 12.56 -2.79 10.60
N PHE A 45 12.47 -2.59 9.29
CA PHE A 45 11.32 -1.97 8.65
C PHE A 45 10.18 -3.00 8.49
N PRO A 46 8.91 -2.58 8.61
CA PRO A 46 7.80 -3.41 8.14
C PRO A 46 7.91 -3.67 6.64
N ASP A 47 7.51 -4.86 6.22
CA ASP A 47 7.37 -5.16 4.81
C ASP A 47 6.08 -4.56 4.23
N ASP A 48 6.00 -4.45 2.90
CA ASP A 48 4.85 -3.85 2.23
C ASP A 48 3.53 -4.57 2.57
N ALA A 49 3.54 -5.90 2.75
CA ALA A 49 2.32 -6.64 3.06
C ALA A 49 1.80 -6.28 4.46
N GLN A 50 2.69 -6.12 5.44
CA GLN A 50 2.36 -5.65 6.78
C GLN A 50 1.80 -4.22 6.77
N ILE A 51 2.42 -3.33 5.99
CA ILE A 51 1.96 -1.94 5.85
C ILE A 51 0.56 -1.91 5.22
N VAL A 52 0.37 -2.63 4.12
CA VAL A 52 -0.91 -2.69 3.41
C VAL A 52 -2.00 -3.30 4.29
N ALA A 53 -1.69 -4.31 5.10
CA ALA A 53 -2.63 -4.88 6.05
C ALA A 53 -3.07 -3.85 7.12
N ALA A 54 -2.13 -3.10 7.68
CA ALA A 54 -2.42 -2.05 8.65
C ALA A 54 -3.28 -0.93 8.03
N LEU A 55 -2.93 -0.44 6.84
CA LEU A 55 -3.69 0.59 6.12
C LEU A 55 -5.10 0.12 5.75
N ARG A 56 -5.27 -1.14 5.35
CA ARG A 56 -6.59 -1.73 5.08
C ARG A 56 -7.44 -1.84 6.33
N THR A 57 -6.83 -2.20 7.46
CA THR A 57 -7.51 -2.30 8.74
C THR A 57 -7.99 -0.93 9.21
N ASP A 58 -7.11 0.08 9.17
CA ASP A 58 -7.46 1.48 9.47
C ASP A 58 -8.64 1.96 8.59
N PHE A 59 -8.56 1.72 7.27
CA PHE A 59 -9.65 2.10 6.36
C PHE A 59 -10.98 1.37 6.64
N ALA A 60 -10.92 0.10 7.04
CA ALA A 60 -12.09 -0.72 7.30
C ALA A 60 -12.76 -0.39 8.65
N GLU A 61 -11.96 -0.10 9.68
CA GLU A 61 -12.43 0.05 11.06
C GLU A 61 -12.76 1.49 11.43
N ASP A 62 -12.14 2.49 10.80
CA ASP A 62 -12.44 3.90 11.08
C ASP A 62 -13.90 4.24 10.69
N PRO A 63 -14.74 4.68 11.64
CA PRO A 63 -16.11 5.10 11.36
C PRO A 63 -16.20 6.26 10.37
N ASN A 64 -15.19 7.14 10.33
CA ASN A 64 -15.17 8.28 9.42
C ASN A 64 -15.03 7.87 7.94
N ASN A 65 -14.63 6.61 7.67
CA ASN A 65 -14.47 6.08 6.33
C ASN A 65 -15.74 5.42 5.78
N GLU A 66 -16.88 5.41 6.51
CA GLU A 66 -18.12 4.76 6.05
C GLU A 66 -18.58 5.24 4.67
N ARG A 67 -18.63 6.57 4.46
CA ARG A 67 -19.01 7.16 3.16
C ARG A 67 -18.00 6.83 2.07
N ALA A 68 -16.72 6.84 2.40
CA ALA A 68 -15.66 6.48 1.44
C ALA A 68 -15.77 5.01 1.02
N ARG A 69 -16.05 4.10 1.96
CA ARG A 69 -16.28 2.67 1.68
C ARG A 69 -17.50 2.47 0.79
N ALA A 70 -18.61 3.16 1.07
CA ALA A 70 -19.82 3.11 0.25
C ALA A 70 -19.55 3.59 -1.19
N LEU A 71 -18.84 4.73 -1.33
CA LEU A 71 -18.47 5.27 -2.63
C LEU A 71 -17.53 4.33 -3.41
N VAL A 72 -16.53 3.76 -2.75
CA VAL A 72 -15.62 2.78 -3.36
C VAL A 72 -16.39 1.54 -3.86
N ALA A 73 -17.32 1.02 -3.05
CA ALA A 73 -18.16 -0.10 -3.44
C ALA A 73 -19.08 0.25 -4.63
N GLN A 74 -19.62 1.47 -4.65
CA GLN A 74 -20.45 1.97 -5.74
C GLN A 74 -19.66 2.16 -7.04
N LEU A 75 -18.48 2.76 -6.98
CA LEU A 75 -17.62 3.00 -8.15
C LEU A 75 -16.96 1.73 -8.64
N GLY A 76 -16.53 0.84 -7.75
CA GLY A 76 -15.79 -0.37 -8.10
C GLY A 76 -16.67 -1.59 -8.38
N GLY A 77 -17.87 -1.65 -7.79
CA GLY A 77 -18.71 -2.85 -7.74
C GLY A 77 -18.30 -3.81 -6.61
N GLU A 78 -19.10 -4.84 -6.38
CA GLU A 78 -18.96 -5.78 -5.25
C GLU A 78 -17.60 -6.50 -5.19
N LYS A 79 -16.99 -6.76 -6.35
CA LYS A 79 -15.69 -7.44 -6.47
C LYS A 79 -14.50 -6.48 -6.54
N SER A 80 -14.71 -5.20 -6.24
CA SER A 80 -13.62 -4.23 -6.26
C SER A 80 -12.69 -4.36 -5.06
N SER A 81 -11.49 -3.83 -5.21
CA SER A 81 -10.53 -3.74 -4.12
C SER A 81 -9.71 -2.46 -4.20
N LEU A 82 -9.21 -2.02 -3.05
CA LEU A 82 -8.20 -0.96 -2.98
C LEU A 82 -6.80 -1.56 -2.99
N ASP A 83 -6.00 -1.08 -3.93
CA ASP A 83 -4.58 -1.36 -4.07
C ASP A 83 -3.80 -0.19 -3.48
N TYR A 84 -2.84 -0.51 -2.62
CA TYR A 84 -2.02 0.44 -1.89
C TYR A 84 -0.59 0.32 -2.40
N ALA A 85 -0.07 1.36 -3.05
CA ALA A 85 1.28 1.37 -3.58
C ALA A 85 2.21 2.08 -2.60
N ILE A 86 2.98 1.31 -1.82
CA ILE A 86 3.98 1.86 -0.89
C ILE A 86 5.13 2.46 -1.70
N ARG A 87 5.42 3.74 -1.46
CA ARG A 87 6.45 4.50 -2.20
C ARG A 87 7.72 4.66 -1.40
N ARG A 88 7.56 4.90 -0.10
CA ARG A 88 8.68 5.21 0.80
C ARG A 88 8.27 4.93 2.24
N VAL A 89 9.17 4.39 3.02
CA VAL A 89 9.02 4.23 4.47
C VAL A 89 10.19 4.92 5.17
N VAL A 90 9.90 5.72 6.20
CA VAL A 90 10.90 6.49 6.95
C VAL A 90 10.77 6.16 8.43
N SER A 91 11.85 5.74 9.08
CA SER A 91 11.83 5.51 10.53
C SER A 91 11.87 6.84 11.31
N ARG A 92 11.02 6.98 12.32
CA ARG A 92 10.96 8.13 13.23
C ARG A 92 10.65 7.68 14.66
N GLN A 93 11.58 7.88 15.59
CA GLN A 93 11.36 7.77 17.05
C GLN A 93 10.52 6.57 17.50
N GLY A 94 10.81 5.36 16.98
CA GLY A 94 10.09 4.13 17.34
C GLY A 94 8.84 3.80 16.50
N ALA A 95 8.51 4.64 15.52
CA ALA A 95 7.47 4.43 14.52
C ALA A 95 8.03 4.57 13.09
N PHE A 96 7.18 4.38 12.08
CA PHE A 96 7.53 4.53 10.68
C PHE A 96 6.51 5.40 9.96
N GLU A 97 6.96 6.37 9.19
CA GLU A 97 6.10 7.12 8.27
C GLU A 97 6.12 6.44 6.90
N ALA A 98 4.98 5.91 6.46
CA ALA A 98 4.79 5.34 5.14
C ALA A 98 4.13 6.35 4.22
N HIS A 99 4.73 6.59 3.05
CA HIS A 99 4.13 7.32 1.94
C HIS A 99 3.59 6.34 0.91
N TYR A 100 2.36 6.54 0.46
CA TYR A 100 1.68 5.60 -0.42
C TYR A 100 0.67 6.28 -1.35
N ASP A 101 0.26 5.57 -2.39
CA ASP A 101 -0.86 5.92 -3.26
C ASP A 101 -1.96 4.86 -3.14
N VAL A 102 -3.20 5.24 -3.49
CA VAL A 102 -4.37 4.35 -3.48
C VAL A 102 -5.02 4.33 -4.86
N SER A 103 -5.22 3.13 -5.39
CA SER A 103 -5.95 2.89 -6.62
C SER A 103 -7.11 1.92 -6.39
N LEU A 104 -8.22 2.16 -7.08
CA LEU A 104 -9.37 1.27 -7.14
C LEU A 104 -9.17 0.26 -8.26
N ARG A 105 -9.12 -1.02 -7.91
CA ARG A 105 -9.26 -2.12 -8.86
C ARG A 105 -10.73 -2.36 -9.13
N MET A 106 -11.13 -2.20 -10.38
CA MET A 106 -12.52 -2.29 -10.81
C MET A 106 -13.01 -3.75 -10.77
N GLY A 107 -14.16 -3.98 -10.14
CA GLY A 107 -14.86 -5.28 -10.15
C GLY A 107 -15.86 -5.45 -11.30
N ARG A 108 -16.23 -4.35 -11.97
CA ARG A 108 -17.13 -4.29 -13.13
C ARG A 108 -16.63 -3.28 -14.16
N SER A 109 -17.32 -3.14 -15.30
CA SER A 109 -16.97 -2.10 -16.27
C SER A 109 -17.22 -0.71 -15.68
N GLY A 110 -16.37 0.26 -16.04
CA GLY A 110 -16.54 1.62 -15.55
C GLY A 110 -17.79 2.30 -16.12
N ALA A 111 -18.24 1.92 -17.32
CA ALA A 111 -19.52 2.36 -17.86
C ALA A 111 -20.72 1.91 -16.99
N ASP A 112 -20.73 0.66 -16.52
CA ASP A 112 -21.78 0.17 -15.59
C ASP A 112 -21.70 0.89 -14.24
N SER A 113 -20.49 1.17 -13.76
CA SER A 113 -20.27 1.94 -12.54
C SER A 113 -20.80 3.36 -12.63
N LEU A 114 -20.49 4.07 -13.72
CA LEU A 114 -21.02 5.41 -13.96
C LEU A 114 -22.54 5.40 -14.12
N SER A 115 -23.08 4.43 -14.85
CA SER A 115 -24.53 4.35 -15.05
C SER A 115 -25.27 4.12 -13.74
N ALA A 116 -24.74 3.25 -12.87
CA ALA A 116 -25.31 3.00 -11.54
C ALA A 116 -25.20 4.22 -10.60
N LEU A 117 -24.12 5.02 -10.73
CA LEU A 117 -23.96 6.26 -9.98
C LEU A 117 -24.94 7.34 -10.47
N TYR A 118 -25.00 7.56 -11.78
CA TYR A 118 -25.87 8.57 -12.38
C TYR A 118 -27.35 8.24 -12.20
N ALA A 119 -27.73 6.97 -12.22
CA ALA A 119 -29.10 6.55 -11.90
C ALA A 119 -29.58 7.02 -10.52
N GLN A 120 -28.66 7.21 -9.55
CA GLN A 120 -29.02 7.71 -8.21
C GLN A 120 -29.16 9.23 -8.16
N MET A 121 -28.60 9.94 -9.14
CA MET A 121 -28.69 11.40 -9.26
C MET A 121 -29.93 11.85 -10.03
N ILE A 122 -30.53 10.96 -10.83
CA ILE A 122 -31.71 11.25 -11.63
C ILE A 122 -32.96 10.86 -10.82
N PRO A 123 -33.89 11.79 -10.56
CA PRO A 123 -35.15 11.47 -9.88
C PRO A 123 -35.93 10.38 -10.62
N ALA A 124 -36.63 9.50 -9.89
CA ALA A 124 -37.33 8.36 -10.45
C ALA A 124 -38.37 8.77 -11.52
N GLU A 125 -39.03 9.91 -11.31
CA GLU A 125 -40.02 10.49 -12.22
C GLU A 125 -39.39 10.92 -13.55
N GLU A 126 -38.14 11.37 -13.52
CA GLU A 126 -37.39 11.80 -14.70
C GLU A 126 -36.73 10.60 -15.39
N ALA A 127 -36.24 9.64 -14.61
CA ALA A 127 -35.69 8.38 -15.12
C ALA A 127 -36.73 7.60 -15.96
N ALA A 128 -38.02 7.65 -15.58
CA ALA A 128 -39.11 7.03 -16.34
C ALA A 128 -39.38 7.69 -17.70
N LYS A 129 -38.94 8.95 -17.89
CA LYS A 129 -39.10 9.72 -19.15
C LYS A 129 -37.92 9.53 -20.10
N LEU A 130 -36.81 8.93 -19.64
CA LEU A 130 -35.65 8.68 -20.48
C LEU A 130 -35.94 7.59 -21.52
N PRO A 131 -35.31 7.65 -22.71
CA PRO A 131 -35.43 6.59 -23.71
C PRO A 131 -35.04 5.23 -23.14
N GLN A 132 -35.82 4.20 -23.48
CA GLN A 132 -35.54 2.83 -23.05
C GLN A 132 -34.83 2.04 -24.16
N PRO A 133 -33.78 1.26 -23.85
CA PRO A 133 -33.17 1.11 -22.53
C PRO A 133 -32.39 2.35 -22.08
N VAL A 134 -32.44 2.68 -20.79
CA VAL A 134 -31.66 3.80 -20.22
C VAL A 134 -30.16 3.49 -20.37
N THR A 135 -29.48 4.25 -21.22
CA THR A 135 -28.04 4.13 -21.45
C THR A 135 -27.27 5.18 -20.65
N LEU A 136 -25.98 4.92 -20.44
CA LEU A 136 -25.06 5.89 -19.82
C LEU A 136 -25.08 7.25 -20.53
N GLU A 137 -25.10 7.24 -21.86
CA GLU A 137 -25.09 8.46 -22.68
C GLU A 137 -26.34 9.32 -22.44
N GLU A 138 -27.52 8.70 -22.37
CA GLU A 138 -28.76 9.44 -22.09
C GLU A 138 -28.78 9.99 -20.65
N GLN A 139 -28.24 9.23 -19.68
CA GLN A 139 -28.10 9.71 -18.30
C GLN A 139 -27.13 10.91 -18.22
N GLU A 140 -25.96 10.83 -18.86
CA GLU A 140 -24.99 11.94 -18.92
C GLU A 140 -25.60 13.17 -19.58
N LYS A 141 -26.31 12.98 -20.69
CA LYS A 141 -26.98 14.07 -21.42
C LYS A 141 -28.03 14.76 -20.55
N TRP A 142 -28.87 14.00 -19.84
CA TRP A 142 -29.86 14.57 -18.93
C TRP A 142 -29.19 15.35 -17.79
N LEU A 143 -28.16 14.79 -17.16
CA LEU A 143 -27.43 15.46 -16.07
C LEU A 143 -26.77 16.76 -16.53
N ARG A 144 -26.21 16.79 -17.75
CA ARG A 144 -25.67 18.02 -18.36
C ARG A 144 -26.76 19.05 -18.66
N GLN A 145 -27.95 18.62 -19.10
CA GLN A 145 -29.09 19.52 -19.29
C GLN A 145 -29.55 20.14 -17.97
N GLN A 146 -29.53 19.37 -16.87
CA GLN A 146 -29.82 19.91 -15.54
C GLN A 146 -28.78 20.94 -15.10
N ALA A 147 -27.49 20.67 -15.30
CA ALA A 147 -26.44 21.65 -15.03
C ALA A 147 -26.68 22.95 -15.82
N GLN A 148 -27.00 22.86 -17.12
CA GLN A 148 -27.29 24.03 -17.95
C GLN A 148 -28.54 24.79 -17.50
N ALA A 149 -29.59 24.10 -17.08
CA ALA A 149 -30.80 24.72 -16.55
C ALA A 149 -30.52 25.50 -15.25
N GLN A 150 -29.62 24.98 -14.41
CA GLN A 150 -29.21 25.59 -13.14
C GLN A 150 -28.22 26.74 -13.31
N GLN A 151 -27.62 26.92 -14.50
CA GLN A 151 -26.58 27.94 -14.74
C GLN A 151 -27.01 29.37 -14.32
N LYS A 152 -28.30 29.71 -14.45
CA LYS A 152 -28.82 31.04 -14.12
C LYS A 152 -29.17 31.20 -12.63
N SER A 153 -29.63 30.14 -11.97
CA SER A 153 -30.11 30.17 -10.58
C SER A 153 -29.04 29.78 -9.57
N ALA A 154 -28.16 28.85 -9.93
CA ALA A 154 -27.10 28.29 -9.10
C ALA A 154 -25.86 27.99 -9.97
N PRO A 155 -25.11 29.03 -10.40
CA PRO A 155 -23.98 28.87 -11.32
C PRO A 155 -22.84 28.01 -10.76
N GLN A 156 -22.66 28.02 -9.43
CA GLN A 156 -21.64 27.20 -8.76
C GLN A 156 -22.00 25.71 -8.81
N ASP A 157 -23.25 25.36 -8.50
CA ASP A 157 -23.73 23.97 -8.53
C ASP A 157 -23.72 23.41 -9.96
N ALA A 158 -24.13 24.22 -10.94
CA ALA A 158 -24.06 23.87 -12.35
C ALA A 158 -22.62 23.55 -12.81
N ALA A 159 -21.66 24.38 -12.40
CA ALA A 159 -20.25 24.17 -12.71
C ALA A 159 -19.69 22.92 -12.01
N ALA A 160 -20.03 22.71 -10.74
CA ALA A 160 -19.61 21.54 -9.97
C ALA A 160 -20.15 20.23 -10.56
N LEU A 161 -21.43 20.20 -10.95
CA LEU A 161 -22.04 19.04 -11.60
C LEU A 161 -21.35 18.74 -12.93
N THR A 162 -21.12 19.75 -13.77
CA THR A 162 -20.42 19.57 -15.06
C THR A 162 -19.00 19.04 -14.85
N ALA A 163 -18.24 19.64 -13.93
CA ALA A 163 -16.89 19.21 -13.60
C ALA A 163 -16.84 17.77 -13.09
N THR A 164 -17.82 17.38 -12.26
CA THR A 164 -17.96 16.01 -11.75
C THR A 164 -18.20 15.01 -12.89
N LEU A 165 -19.11 15.30 -13.82
CA LEU A 165 -19.39 14.44 -14.98
C LEU A 165 -18.16 14.29 -15.89
N ASP A 166 -17.40 15.38 -16.09
CA ASP A 166 -16.20 15.36 -16.91
C ASP A 166 -15.07 14.55 -16.25
N ALA A 167 -14.84 14.77 -14.94
CA ALA A 167 -13.83 14.05 -14.18
C ALA A 167 -14.13 12.54 -14.11
N LEU A 168 -15.36 12.17 -13.76
CA LEU A 168 -15.77 10.77 -13.67
C LEU A 168 -15.80 10.09 -15.04
N GLY A 169 -16.31 10.79 -16.05
CA GLY A 169 -16.31 10.30 -17.43
C GLY A 169 -14.90 10.03 -17.94
N GLY A 170 -13.95 10.96 -17.73
CA GLY A 170 -12.55 10.79 -18.12
C GLY A 170 -11.83 9.66 -17.38
N CYS A 171 -12.20 9.40 -16.13
CA CYS A 171 -11.55 8.38 -15.31
C CYS A 171 -12.08 6.96 -15.55
N TYR A 172 -13.40 6.81 -15.71
CA TYR A 172 -14.07 5.51 -15.63
C TYR A 172 -14.66 5.01 -16.94
N ARG A 173 -15.09 5.88 -17.87
CA ARG A 173 -15.94 5.47 -19.02
C ARG A 173 -15.36 4.30 -19.82
N GLU A 174 -14.05 4.30 -20.03
CA GLU A 174 -13.35 3.29 -20.84
C GLU A 174 -12.71 2.17 -20.00
N ARG A 175 -12.88 2.18 -18.67
CA ARG A 175 -12.30 1.18 -17.78
C ARG A 175 -13.05 -0.13 -17.84
N LYS A 176 -12.31 -1.23 -17.82
CA LYS A 176 -12.83 -2.59 -17.78
C LYS A 176 -12.72 -3.17 -16.37
N ALA A 177 -13.43 -4.28 -16.13
CA ALA A 177 -13.21 -5.06 -14.92
C ALA A 177 -11.74 -5.51 -14.86
N GLY A 178 -11.13 -5.38 -13.68
CA GLY A 178 -9.71 -5.64 -13.44
C GLY A 178 -8.79 -4.42 -13.65
N ASP A 179 -9.25 -3.38 -14.33
CA ASP A 179 -8.46 -2.15 -14.50
C ASP A 179 -8.28 -1.42 -13.17
N SER A 180 -7.21 -0.64 -13.08
CA SER A 180 -6.90 0.17 -11.91
C SER A 180 -7.13 1.66 -12.21
N VAL A 181 -7.81 2.34 -11.29
CA VAL A 181 -8.07 3.79 -11.34
C VAL A 181 -7.46 4.43 -10.11
N THR A 182 -6.50 5.33 -10.29
CA THR A 182 -5.89 6.06 -9.16
C THR A 182 -6.91 7.00 -8.54
N LEU A 183 -7.15 6.83 -7.23
CA LEU A 183 -8.08 7.68 -6.47
C LEU A 183 -7.33 8.77 -5.70
N MET A 184 -6.21 8.41 -5.10
CA MET A 184 -5.46 9.29 -4.22
C MET A 184 -3.97 9.03 -4.40
N SER A 185 -3.17 10.09 -4.50
CA SER A 185 -1.71 9.98 -4.51
C SER A 185 -1.08 10.88 -3.46
N GLY A 186 0.13 10.53 -3.04
CA GLY A 186 0.90 11.30 -2.08
C GLY A 186 0.35 11.23 -0.64
N LEU A 187 -0.32 10.15 -0.27
CA LEU A 187 -0.77 9.91 1.10
C LEU A 187 0.41 9.62 2.04
N ALA A 188 0.17 9.82 3.33
CA ALA A 188 1.11 9.48 4.40
C ALA A 188 0.36 8.85 5.58
N ALA A 189 0.99 7.89 6.25
CA ALA A 189 0.50 7.28 7.48
C ALA A 189 1.65 7.06 8.47
N LEU A 190 1.37 7.20 9.76
CA LEU A 190 2.24 6.79 10.84
C LEU A 190 1.93 5.33 11.18
N LEU A 191 2.96 4.49 11.12
CA LEU A 191 2.91 3.09 11.47
C LEU A 191 3.59 2.88 12.81
N SER A 192 2.81 2.43 13.79
CA SER A 192 3.31 2.12 15.12
C SER A 192 3.22 0.61 15.36
N PRO A 193 4.25 0.00 15.98
CA PRO A 193 4.16 -1.40 16.36
C PRO A 193 3.07 -1.59 17.42
N GLU A 194 2.26 -2.63 17.26
CA GLU A 194 1.25 -3.06 18.23
C GLU A 194 1.45 -4.55 18.56
N ARG A 195 0.76 -5.04 19.60
CA ARG A 195 0.93 -6.44 20.05
C ARG A 195 0.61 -7.47 18.97
N SER A 196 -0.30 -7.15 18.06
CA SER A 196 -0.82 -8.01 16.99
C SER A 196 -0.23 -7.72 15.61
N GLY A 197 0.70 -6.77 15.49
CA GLY A 197 1.23 -6.36 14.19
C GLY A 197 1.54 -4.87 14.14
N TRP A 198 0.91 -4.17 13.18
CA TRP A 198 1.13 -2.76 12.92
C TRP A 198 -0.17 -2.00 12.95
N TYR A 199 -0.19 -0.90 13.69
CA TYR A 199 -1.25 0.07 13.69
C TYR A 199 -0.90 1.19 12.70
N ALA A 200 -1.85 1.59 11.86
CA ALA A 200 -1.70 2.71 10.95
C ALA A 200 -2.58 3.87 11.37
N GLU A 201 -2.02 5.07 11.40
CA GLU A 201 -2.75 6.33 11.59
C GLU A 201 -2.54 7.20 10.37
N ARG A 202 -3.62 7.57 9.67
CA ARG A 202 -3.53 8.46 8.51
C ARG A 202 -3.04 9.85 8.93
N LEU A 203 -2.00 10.33 8.25
CA LEU A 203 -1.46 11.66 8.43
C LEU A 203 -2.00 12.63 7.38
N GLN A 204 -2.09 13.91 7.75
CA GLN A 204 -2.28 14.97 6.77
C GLN A 204 -1.03 15.09 5.90
N SER A 205 -1.20 15.01 4.58
CA SER A 205 -0.10 15.13 3.63
C SER A 205 -0.26 16.39 2.77
N PRO A 206 0.75 17.27 2.70
CA PRO A 206 0.73 18.41 1.78
C PRO A 206 0.88 17.99 0.31
N ARG A 207 1.17 16.71 0.05
CA ARG A 207 1.30 16.13 -1.30
C ARG A 207 0.05 15.39 -1.75
N LEU A 208 -0.99 15.36 -0.93
CA LEU A 208 -2.23 14.67 -1.26
C LEU A 208 -2.84 15.27 -2.52
N GLN A 209 -3.08 14.42 -3.52
CA GLN A 209 -3.87 14.74 -4.70
C GLN A 209 -5.03 13.76 -4.81
N LEU A 210 -6.24 14.29 -4.96
CA LEU A 210 -7.43 13.51 -5.25
C LEU A 210 -7.63 13.43 -6.76
N SER A 211 -7.91 12.24 -7.25
CA SER A 211 -8.20 11.96 -8.66
C SER A 211 -9.43 11.08 -8.74
N CYS A 212 -10.24 11.25 -9.79
CA CYS A 212 -11.31 10.30 -10.11
C CYS A 212 -12.33 10.07 -8.98
N LEU A 213 -12.55 11.06 -8.12
CA LEU A 213 -13.60 11.04 -7.10
C LEU A 213 -14.57 12.19 -7.38
N PRO A 214 -15.87 12.01 -7.11
CA PRO A 214 -16.82 13.12 -7.14
C PRO A 214 -16.41 14.18 -6.11
N THR A 215 -16.47 15.44 -6.51
CA THR A 215 -16.07 16.63 -5.72
C THR A 215 -17.27 17.45 -5.30
#